data_AF-A0A9W6TXQ7-F1
#
_entry.id   AF-A0A9W6TXQ7-F1
#
_cell.length_a   1.000
_cell.length_b   1.000
_cell.length_c   1.000
_cell.angle_alpha   90.00
_cell.angle_beta   90.00
_cell.angle_gamma   90.00
#
_symmetry.space_group_name_H-M   'P 1'
#
loop_
_entity.id
_entity.type
_entity.pdbx_description
1 polymer ?
#
loop_
_entity_poly.entity_id
_entity_poly.type
_entity_poly.pdbx_seq_one_letter_code
_entity_poly.pdbx_strand_id
1 'polypeptide(L)'
;MNRPTPFSLVKKPNHHPIGHKSRSQHHTAIGRNSADLSLDRYHVHHHSGSPPSSAMYSASQLLALCVSVAVCAAAVLYADWLAELFPARDDALSAAEQQQMLASLVFHAAKSGDAAANGAAATERAPPRLAFCCSADLDVAVPAVELMQSVQQVERQHLQKKKSKKGFNKAGKASEGLAKRHHERIGSLKELQESFAYYFASGAAAEQSMLSPEQFREVVALADALPGVKRKVGGNAATMAERASAEGCVVLLGAAIGKEMKPYFRDPRIQLVGHLDEHQHEDVHLVLEYASGDAFRGHTSPRANRYYLNHDVHNARLSVLEEFEQSLDAFKPDLVVFGGLQLMEVETDERGRLMRLKALSEVLQNLFVAQTPTHYEFAAVSDFSLFDDTVRLVLPWVDSIGLNEQELFILHHYLVTGEEGTATTSRPTVAEISAQLHDVIQFASKAKKNFQTSGQHKEEDKDNQETYALAQLSRIHFHTLQFHIVCQKEGSMWEDPTTALVQSALMSSKVACGKRPAPGSESDDDDKPKPMRTSAEMEVDPERVEVLLARQQLLSKNQGLKVDLDPFSPVVTWQEADFQCHLVPMLACKKPDHTAGLGDNISGTGVAYHRLQEKGEANN
;
A
#
# COMPACT_ATOMS: atom_id res chain seq x y z
N MET A 1 11.91 -61.22 -26.76
CA MET A 1 12.57 -62.31 -26.02
C MET A 1 12.40 -62.06 -24.53
N ASN A 2 11.93 -63.09 -23.82
CA ASN A 2 11.91 -63.34 -22.37
C ASN A 2 11.19 -62.36 -21.41
N ARG A 3 9.91 -62.71 -21.20
CA ARG A 3 9.16 -62.67 -19.93
C ARG A 3 9.77 -63.67 -18.91
N PRO A 4 9.48 -63.60 -17.57
CA PRO A 4 8.15 -63.99 -17.07
C PRO A 4 7.62 -63.31 -15.77
N THR A 5 6.29 -63.15 -15.72
CA THR A 5 5.34 -63.19 -14.57
C THR A 5 5.40 -64.56 -13.84
N PRO A 6 4.71 -64.92 -12.70
CA PRO A 6 3.28 -64.62 -12.37
C PRO A 6 2.77 -64.74 -10.89
N PHE A 7 1.42 -64.59 -10.73
CA PHE A 7 0.48 -65.08 -9.69
C PHE A 7 0.30 -64.30 -8.36
N SER A 8 -0.90 -64.17 -7.73
CA SER A 8 -2.29 -64.55 -8.06
C SER A 8 -3.36 -63.87 -7.15
N LEU A 9 -4.51 -63.53 -7.74
CA LEU A 9 -5.92 -63.80 -7.36
C LEU A 9 -6.53 -63.58 -5.94
N VAL A 10 -7.45 -62.60 -5.86
CA VAL A 10 -8.92 -62.64 -5.56
C VAL A 10 -9.48 -63.42 -4.34
N LYS A 11 -10.23 -62.73 -3.45
CA LYS A 11 -11.68 -62.96 -3.10
C LYS A 11 -12.20 -62.08 -1.91
N LYS A 12 -13.37 -61.43 -2.11
CA LYS A 12 -14.37 -60.94 -1.11
C LYS A 12 -15.29 -62.13 -0.66
N PRO A 13 -16.41 -62.00 0.13
CA PRO A 13 -16.83 -61.14 1.27
C PRO A 13 -17.48 -61.94 2.45
N ASN A 14 -17.96 -61.27 3.53
CA ASN A 14 -19.27 -61.42 4.22
C ASN A 14 -19.32 -61.34 5.78
N HIS A 15 -20.30 -60.55 6.24
CA HIS A 15 -21.25 -60.66 7.39
C HIS A 15 -20.80 -60.86 8.87
N HIS A 16 -21.16 -59.86 9.71
CA HIS A 16 -21.94 -59.83 10.99
C HIS A 16 -22.27 -61.15 11.76
N PRO A 17 -22.79 -61.10 13.02
CA PRO A 17 -22.54 -60.27 14.23
C PRO A 17 -22.52 -61.17 15.52
N ILE A 18 -22.97 -60.64 16.69
CA ILE A 18 -23.16 -61.23 18.05
C ILE A 18 -22.03 -60.79 19.01
N GLY A 19 -22.24 -60.15 20.16
CA GLY A 19 -23.43 -59.92 20.99
C GLY A 19 -23.23 -60.56 22.37
N HIS A 20 -23.04 -59.76 23.43
CA HIS A 20 -23.44 -60.16 24.79
C HIS A 20 -23.70 -58.96 25.71
N LYS A 21 -24.87 -59.04 26.37
CA LYS A 21 -25.45 -58.12 27.37
C LYS A 21 -25.17 -58.62 28.80
N SER A 22 -25.10 -57.69 29.75
CA SER A 22 -25.88 -57.64 31.02
C SER A 22 -25.62 -56.28 31.72
N ARG A 23 -26.56 -55.32 31.81
CA ARG A 23 -27.52 -55.02 32.92
C ARG A 23 -26.89 -55.13 34.34
N SER A 24 -27.02 -54.19 35.29
CA SER A 24 -28.12 -53.24 35.58
C SER A 24 -27.75 -52.01 36.45
N GLN A 25 -28.46 -50.89 36.19
CA GLN A 25 -29.11 -49.92 37.10
C GLN A 25 -28.38 -49.25 38.29
N HIS A 26 -28.30 -47.90 38.26
CA HIS A 26 -29.12 -47.02 39.12
C HIS A 26 -29.18 -45.57 38.59
N HIS A 27 -30.37 -44.96 38.69
CA HIS A 27 -30.76 -43.60 38.30
C HIS A 27 -30.33 -42.53 39.32
N THR A 28 -30.01 -41.31 38.86
CA THR A 28 -30.77 -40.08 39.18
C THR A 28 -30.29 -38.89 38.32
N ALA A 29 -31.25 -38.16 37.75
CA ALA A 29 -31.06 -36.92 37.01
C ALA A 29 -31.59 -35.74 37.87
N ILE A 30 -30.95 -34.58 37.80
CA ILE A 30 -31.48 -33.31 38.33
C ILE A 30 -31.39 -32.27 37.21
N GLY A 31 -32.56 -31.77 36.82
CA GLY A 31 -32.75 -30.77 35.77
C GLY A 31 -32.70 -29.33 36.29
N ARG A 32 -32.43 -28.44 35.34
CA ARG A 32 -32.61 -26.99 35.41
C ARG A 32 -34.09 -26.64 35.59
N ASN A 33 -34.38 -25.53 36.27
CA ASN A 33 -35.54 -24.72 35.96
C ASN A 33 -35.31 -23.24 36.32
N SER A 34 -35.50 -22.41 35.30
CA SER A 34 -35.92 -21.01 35.33
C SER A 34 -37.42 -20.93 35.63
N ALA A 35 -37.87 -19.96 36.43
CA ALA A 35 -39.22 -19.39 36.32
C ALA A 35 -39.41 -18.14 37.19
N ASP A 36 -39.90 -17.10 36.52
CA ASP A 36 -40.96 -16.15 36.89
C ASP A 36 -40.94 -15.31 38.18
N LEU A 37 -40.91 -14.00 37.92
CA LEU A 37 -41.40 -12.91 38.74
C LEU A 37 -42.94 -12.88 38.71
N SER A 38 -43.58 -13.05 39.87
CA SER A 38 -44.94 -12.56 40.11
C SER A 38 -45.00 -11.77 41.40
N LEU A 39 -45.51 -10.54 41.29
CA LEU A 39 -45.82 -9.64 42.40
C LEU A 39 -46.76 -10.32 43.40
N ASP A 40 -46.43 -10.23 44.69
CA ASP A 40 -47.46 -10.25 45.72
C ASP A 40 -47.17 -9.27 46.87
N ARG A 41 -48.28 -8.68 47.33
CA ARG A 41 -48.39 -7.53 48.21
C ARG A 41 -47.86 -7.83 49.61
N TYR A 42 -46.93 -7.01 50.10
CA TYR A 42 -46.59 -7.01 51.52
C TYR A 42 -47.52 -6.09 52.32
N HIS A 43 -48.21 -6.71 53.27
CA HIS A 43 -48.94 -6.07 54.37
C HIS A 43 -47.99 -5.24 55.24
N VAL A 44 -48.33 -3.96 55.44
CA VAL A 44 -47.67 -3.06 56.40
C VAL A 44 -48.22 -3.33 57.79
N HIS A 45 -47.41 -3.94 58.66
CA HIS A 45 -47.63 -3.89 60.11
C HIS A 45 -46.91 -2.66 60.67
N HIS A 46 -47.69 -1.70 61.15
CA HIS A 46 -47.22 -0.59 61.97
C HIS A 46 -46.73 -1.14 63.32
N HIS A 47 -45.42 -1.11 63.54
CA HIS A 47 -44.85 -1.07 64.89
C HIS A 47 -44.12 0.25 65.09
N SER A 48 -44.69 1.07 65.97
CA SER A 48 -44.08 2.24 66.58
C SER A 48 -42.87 1.83 67.43
N GLY A 49 -41.68 2.29 67.06
CA GLY A 49 -40.47 2.14 67.86
C GLY A 49 -39.37 3.06 67.38
N SER A 50 -39.21 4.18 68.09
CA SER A 50 -37.99 4.99 68.29
C SER A 50 -37.23 5.55 67.05
N PRO A 51 -36.79 6.82 67.06
CA PRO A 51 -35.93 7.34 65.99
C PRO A 51 -34.57 6.60 65.98
N PRO A 52 -33.91 6.44 64.82
CA PRO A 52 -32.60 5.82 64.78
C PRO A 52 -31.62 6.72 65.56
N SER A 53 -31.00 6.16 66.59
CA SER A 53 -29.84 6.77 67.23
C SER A 53 -28.81 7.04 66.13
N SER A 54 -28.42 8.29 65.98
CA SER A 54 -27.27 8.74 65.19
C SER A 54 -26.12 7.75 65.37
N ALA A 55 -25.74 7.05 64.31
CA ALA A 55 -24.54 6.21 64.31
C ALA A 55 -23.34 7.14 64.52
N MET A 56 -22.95 7.34 65.78
CA MET A 56 -21.71 8.02 66.10
C MET A 56 -20.60 7.07 65.69
N TYR A 57 -19.90 7.42 64.60
CA TYR A 57 -18.62 6.81 64.27
C TYR A 57 -17.76 6.77 65.53
N SER A 58 -17.12 5.63 65.80
CA SER A 58 -16.16 5.57 66.90
C SER A 58 -15.04 6.59 66.65
N ALA A 59 -14.37 7.04 67.71
CA ALA A 59 -13.22 7.94 67.57
C ALA A 59 -12.15 7.38 66.61
N SER A 60 -11.99 6.04 66.58
CA SER A 60 -11.11 5.35 65.63
C SER A 60 -11.59 5.39 64.18
N GLN A 61 -12.91 5.31 63.94
CA GLN A 61 -13.48 5.42 62.60
C GLN A 61 -13.40 6.85 62.06
N LEU A 62 -13.68 7.86 62.88
CA LEU A 62 -13.49 9.27 62.54
C LEU A 62 -12.02 9.59 62.24
N LEU A 63 -11.10 9.06 63.05
CA LEU A 63 -9.66 9.22 62.82
C LEU A 63 -9.23 8.58 61.49
N ALA A 64 -9.66 7.35 61.21
CA ALA A 64 -9.34 6.66 59.96
C ALA A 64 -9.87 7.41 58.73
N LEU A 65 -11.08 7.96 58.83
CA LEU A 65 -11.72 8.72 57.75
C LEU A 65 -11.02 10.06 57.53
N CYS A 66 -10.65 10.77 58.61
CA CYS A 66 -9.85 11.99 58.54
C CYS A 66 -8.46 11.72 57.93
N VAL A 67 -7.79 10.63 58.30
CA VAL A 67 -6.51 10.24 57.72
C VAL A 67 -6.67 9.90 56.24
N SER A 68 -7.71 9.14 55.86
CA SER A 68 -7.98 8.80 54.45
C SER A 68 -8.24 10.04 53.60
N VAL A 69 -9.04 10.99 54.09
CA VAL A 69 -9.30 12.27 53.41
C VAL A 69 -8.03 13.12 53.33
N ALA A 70 -7.22 13.16 54.40
CA ALA A 70 -5.94 13.88 54.39
C ALA A 70 -4.95 13.27 53.39
N VAL A 71 -4.90 11.94 53.28
CA VAL A 71 -4.08 11.24 52.28
C VAL A 71 -4.58 11.53 50.86
N CYS A 72 -5.90 11.50 50.62
CA CYS A 72 -6.45 11.84 49.30
C CYS A 72 -6.20 13.32 48.94
N ALA A 73 -6.38 14.23 49.90
CA ALA A 73 -6.10 15.65 49.71
C ALA A 73 -4.62 15.91 49.44
N ALA A 74 -3.72 15.22 50.16
CA ALA A 74 -2.29 15.27 49.88
C ALA A 74 -1.97 14.67 48.50
N ALA A 75 -2.56 13.54 48.12
CA ALA A 75 -2.34 12.94 46.81
C ALA A 75 -2.79 13.86 45.67
N VAL A 76 -3.89 14.61 45.82
CA VAL A 76 -4.36 15.59 44.84
C VAL A 76 -3.49 16.85 44.84
N LEU A 77 -3.15 17.40 46.01
CA LEU A 77 -2.35 18.63 46.13
C LEU A 77 -0.89 18.45 45.67
N TYR A 78 -0.36 17.24 45.81
CA TYR A 78 1.01 16.90 45.42
C TYR A 78 1.05 16.00 44.18
N ALA A 79 -0.05 15.85 43.43
CA ALA A 79 -0.11 15.00 42.24
C ALA A 79 0.96 15.40 41.21
N ASP A 80 1.08 16.70 40.93
CA ASP A 80 2.05 17.23 39.97
C ASP A 80 3.49 17.04 40.46
N TRP A 81 3.75 17.28 41.75
CA TRP A 81 5.06 17.06 42.35
C TRP A 81 5.46 15.57 42.40
N LEU A 82 4.49 14.68 42.68
CA LEU A 82 4.71 13.24 42.61
C LEU A 82 4.93 12.76 41.17
N ALA A 83 4.28 13.39 40.19
CA ALA A 83 4.50 13.11 38.77
C ALA A 83 5.91 13.52 38.32
N GLU A 84 6.45 14.63 38.84
CA GLU A 84 7.84 15.08 38.61
C GLU A 84 8.91 14.12 39.18
N LEU A 85 8.56 13.27 40.16
CA LEU A 85 9.46 12.26 40.71
C LEU A 85 9.61 11.02 39.81
N PHE A 86 8.69 10.83 38.85
CA PHE A 86 8.84 9.80 37.84
C PHE A 86 9.62 10.37 36.65
N PRO A 87 10.63 9.65 36.13
CA PRO A 87 11.31 10.08 34.90
C PRO A 87 10.28 10.30 33.80
N ALA A 88 10.24 11.51 33.23
CA ALA A 88 9.49 11.73 32.00
C ALA A 88 10.01 10.69 30.98
N ARG A 89 9.09 9.92 30.38
CA ARG A 89 9.47 8.98 29.32
C ARG A 89 10.07 9.79 28.18
N ASP A 90 11.17 9.30 27.63
CA ASP A 90 11.78 9.91 26.45
C ASP A 90 10.74 10.06 25.32
N ASP A 91 10.86 11.17 24.59
CA ASP A 91 10.01 11.48 23.43
C ASP A 91 10.16 10.42 22.32
N ALA A 92 11.26 9.67 22.29
CA ALA A 92 11.49 8.56 21.38
C ALA A 92 11.27 7.20 22.07
N LEU A 93 10.92 6.19 21.28
CA LEU A 93 10.92 4.81 21.75
C LEU A 93 12.35 4.30 21.90
N SER A 94 12.66 3.70 23.05
CA SER A 94 13.93 3.02 23.28
C SER A 94 14.11 1.82 22.34
N ALA A 95 15.35 1.34 22.16
CA ALA A 95 15.62 0.18 21.31
C ALA A 95 14.82 -1.07 21.74
N ALA A 96 14.64 -1.29 23.05
CA ALA A 96 13.84 -2.40 23.57
C ALA A 96 12.35 -2.25 23.23
N GLU A 97 11.82 -1.03 23.29
CA GLU A 97 10.44 -0.75 22.89
C GLU A 97 10.24 -0.91 21.38
N GLN A 98 11.20 -0.50 20.56
CA GLN A 98 11.14 -0.73 19.11
C GLN A 98 11.17 -2.23 18.77
N GLN A 99 12.00 -3.01 19.47
CA GLN A 99 12.00 -4.48 19.34
C GLN A 99 10.66 -5.10 19.78
N GLN A 100 10.09 -4.62 20.89
CA GLN A 100 8.77 -5.07 21.34
C GLN A 100 7.68 -4.72 20.32
N MET A 101 7.72 -3.52 19.74
CA MET A 101 6.79 -3.10 18.68
C MET A 101 6.88 -4.03 17.47
N LEU A 102 8.09 -4.34 16.99
CA LEU A 102 8.29 -5.32 15.92
C LEU A 102 7.71 -6.69 16.29
N ALA A 103 7.95 -7.18 17.52
CA ALA A 103 7.42 -8.45 17.97
C ALA A 103 5.87 -8.46 17.97
N SER A 104 5.24 -7.38 18.42
CA SER A 104 3.79 -7.22 18.41
C SER A 104 3.24 -7.19 16.97
N LEU A 105 3.87 -6.45 16.05
CA LEU A 105 3.48 -6.44 14.64
C LEU A 105 3.59 -7.82 13.99
N VAL A 106 4.70 -8.53 14.23
CA VAL A 106 4.88 -9.90 13.74
C VAL A 106 3.83 -10.85 14.32
N PHE A 107 3.47 -10.69 15.60
CA PHE A 107 2.41 -11.47 16.22
C PHE A 107 1.04 -11.20 15.58
N HIS A 108 0.70 -9.94 15.29
CA HIS A 108 -0.52 -9.58 14.56
C HIS A 108 -0.54 -10.19 13.15
N ALA A 109 0.58 -10.13 12.43
CA ALA A 109 0.71 -10.75 11.12
C ALA A 109 0.52 -12.29 11.18
N ALA A 110 1.13 -12.95 12.18
CA ALA A 110 1.09 -14.39 12.34
C ALA A 110 -0.30 -14.94 12.74
N LYS A 111 -1.12 -14.18 13.47
CA LYS A 111 -2.50 -14.59 13.83
C LYS A 111 -3.36 -14.91 12.61
N SER A 112 -3.05 -14.28 11.49
CA SER A 112 -3.80 -14.43 10.25
C SER A 112 -3.35 -15.66 9.45
N GLY A 113 -2.24 -16.30 9.85
CA GLY A 113 -1.52 -17.28 9.02
C GLY A 113 -1.07 -16.66 7.68
N ASP A 114 -0.63 -17.50 6.73
CA ASP A 114 -0.63 -17.12 5.32
C ASP A 114 -2.08 -17.05 4.83
N ALA A 115 -2.85 -16.06 5.30
CA ALA A 115 -4.30 -15.99 5.08
C ALA A 115 -4.70 -16.04 3.59
N ALA A 116 -3.80 -15.64 2.70
CA ALA A 116 -3.99 -15.78 1.26
C ALA A 116 -3.42 -17.13 0.74
N ALA A 117 -2.30 -17.67 1.26
CA ALA A 117 -1.65 -18.89 0.73
C ALA A 117 -2.20 -20.20 1.31
N ASN A 118 -2.71 -20.21 2.54
CA ASN A 118 -3.21 -21.40 3.23
C ASN A 118 -4.71 -21.57 3.00
N GLY A 119 -5.09 -22.03 1.81
CA GLY A 119 -6.44 -22.46 1.48
C GLY A 119 -6.94 -23.73 2.23
N ALA A 120 -6.55 -23.96 3.49
CA ALA A 120 -6.96 -25.20 4.18
C ALA A 120 -6.94 -25.22 5.73
N ALA A 121 -6.52 -24.19 6.47
CA ALA A 121 -6.28 -24.39 7.91
C ALA A 121 -6.83 -23.36 8.91
N ALA A 122 -7.39 -22.21 8.50
CA ALA A 122 -7.92 -21.24 9.47
C ALA A 122 -9.28 -20.62 9.11
N THR A 123 -9.65 -20.53 7.83
CA THR A 123 -10.97 -20.06 7.39
C THR A 123 -11.41 -20.81 6.14
N GLU A 124 -12.69 -21.22 6.06
CA GLU A 124 -13.27 -21.99 4.94
C GLU A 124 -13.42 -21.19 3.62
N ARG A 125 -12.86 -19.97 3.54
CA ARG A 125 -13.00 -19.10 2.37
C ARG A 125 -11.99 -19.41 1.26
N ALA A 126 -12.46 -19.33 0.02
CA ALA A 126 -11.60 -19.41 -1.16
C ALA A 126 -10.52 -18.28 -1.15
N PRO A 127 -9.37 -18.50 -1.82
CA PRO A 127 -8.39 -17.44 -2.05
C PRO A 127 -9.02 -16.28 -2.82
N PRO A 128 -8.67 -15.01 -2.51
CA PRO A 128 -9.17 -13.85 -3.26
C PRO A 128 -8.80 -13.94 -4.74
N ARG A 129 -9.72 -13.52 -5.60
CA ARG A 129 -9.55 -13.39 -7.05
C ARG A 129 -9.32 -11.92 -7.39
N LEU A 130 -8.09 -11.54 -7.69
CA LEU A 130 -7.71 -10.15 -7.92
C LEU A 130 -7.32 -9.95 -9.38
N ALA A 131 -7.86 -8.92 -10.03
CA ALA A 131 -7.50 -8.55 -11.40
C ALA A 131 -6.71 -7.24 -11.40
N PHE A 132 -5.59 -7.18 -12.13
CA PHE A 132 -4.68 -6.04 -12.18
C PHE A 132 -4.51 -5.54 -13.61
N CYS A 133 -4.54 -4.21 -13.80
CA CYS A 133 -4.39 -3.56 -15.10
C CYS A 133 -3.74 -2.16 -14.96
N CYS A 134 -3.00 -1.62 -15.91
CA CYS A 134 -2.41 -2.28 -17.06
C CYS A 134 -0.92 -1.95 -17.19
N SER A 135 -0.29 -1.37 -16.16
CA SER A 135 1.14 -1.05 -16.17
C SER A 135 2.01 -2.27 -15.89
N ALA A 136 2.83 -2.60 -16.88
CA ALA A 136 3.90 -3.59 -16.76
C ALA A 136 5.09 -3.17 -17.63
N ASP A 137 6.27 -3.26 -17.07
CA ASP A 137 7.52 -2.89 -17.73
C ASP A 137 8.68 -3.76 -17.19
N LEU A 138 9.84 -3.60 -17.82
CA LEU A 138 11.10 -4.18 -17.33
C LEU A 138 11.92 -3.09 -16.64
N ASP A 139 12.01 -3.18 -15.32
CA ASP A 139 12.87 -2.36 -14.48
C ASP A 139 14.34 -2.77 -14.66
N VAL A 140 15.18 -1.81 -15.00
CA VAL A 140 16.64 -1.92 -15.11
C VAL A 140 17.27 -1.03 -14.03
N ALA A 141 17.56 -1.64 -12.87
CA ALA A 141 18.18 -0.92 -11.77
C ALA A 141 19.71 -0.79 -11.97
N VAL A 142 20.21 0.43 -11.85
CA VAL A 142 21.62 0.77 -12.09
C VAL A 142 22.17 1.77 -11.07
N PRO A 143 23.49 1.75 -10.80
CA PRO A 143 24.15 2.83 -10.08
C PRO A 143 24.04 4.13 -10.88
N ALA A 144 23.31 5.11 -10.35
CA ALA A 144 22.96 6.33 -11.05
C ALA A 144 24.19 7.10 -11.56
N VAL A 145 25.20 7.24 -10.69
CA VAL A 145 26.42 7.99 -11.01
C VAL A 145 27.19 7.34 -12.15
N GLU A 146 27.27 6.00 -12.20
CA GLU A 146 27.99 5.27 -13.25
C GLU A 146 27.28 5.42 -14.60
N LEU A 147 25.95 5.24 -14.63
CA LEU A 147 25.18 5.45 -15.86
C LEU A 147 25.33 6.90 -16.37
N MET A 148 25.23 7.89 -15.48
CA MET A 148 25.36 9.30 -15.86
C MET A 148 26.77 9.67 -16.36
N GLN A 149 27.81 8.99 -15.88
CA GLN A 149 29.17 9.12 -16.44
C GLN A 149 29.23 8.56 -17.87
N SER A 150 28.62 7.40 -18.12
CA SER A 150 28.51 6.81 -19.47
C SER A 150 27.73 7.72 -20.43
N VAL A 151 26.59 8.27 -19.98
CA VAL A 151 25.80 9.25 -20.74
C VAL A 151 26.62 10.50 -21.06
N GLN A 152 27.37 11.03 -20.09
CA GLN A 152 28.26 12.17 -20.30
C GLN A 152 29.32 11.89 -21.37
N GLN A 153 29.91 10.68 -21.36
CA GLN A 153 30.91 10.29 -22.34
C GLN A 153 30.33 10.27 -23.76
N VAL A 154 29.14 9.68 -23.94
CA VAL A 154 28.43 9.64 -25.23
C VAL A 154 28.07 11.05 -25.71
N GLU A 155 27.54 11.90 -24.82
CA GLU A 155 27.25 13.30 -25.13
C GLU A 155 28.49 14.03 -25.67
N ARG A 156 29.64 13.90 -25.00
CA ARG A 156 30.91 14.50 -25.43
C ARG A 156 31.36 13.98 -26.81
N GLN A 157 31.22 12.68 -27.06
CA GLN A 157 31.55 12.09 -28.36
C GLN A 157 30.65 12.64 -29.47
N HIS A 158 29.34 12.78 -29.22
CA HIS A 158 28.40 13.40 -30.15
C HIS A 158 28.77 14.85 -30.48
N LEU A 159 29.16 15.63 -29.48
CA LEU A 159 29.63 17.01 -29.66
C LEU A 159 30.94 17.08 -30.47
N GLN A 160 31.89 16.19 -30.22
CA GLN A 160 33.16 16.13 -30.98
C GLN A 160 32.95 15.73 -32.45
N LYS A 161 32.08 14.74 -32.71
CA LYS A 161 31.68 14.35 -34.08
C LYS A 161 30.96 15.48 -34.82
N LYS A 162 30.12 16.27 -34.13
CA LYS A 162 29.46 17.45 -34.72
C LYS A 162 30.47 18.58 -35.02
N LYS A 163 31.47 18.80 -34.16
CA LYS A 163 32.52 19.82 -34.36
C LYS A 163 33.44 19.46 -35.54
N SER A 164 33.85 18.20 -35.67
CA SER A 164 34.68 17.74 -36.79
C SER A 164 33.98 17.82 -38.14
N LYS A 165 32.66 17.60 -38.20
CA LYS A 165 31.86 17.76 -39.43
C LYS A 165 31.58 19.21 -39.85
N LYS A 166 31.61 20.18 -38.91
CA LYS A 166 31.27 21.60 -39.20
C LYS A 166 32.48 22.52 -39.41
N GLY A 167 33.72 22.02 -39.41
CA GLY A 167 34.91 22.85 -39.68
C GLY A 167 35.13 24.00 -38.69
N PHE A 168 34.56 23.93 -37.47
CA PHE A 168 34.60 25.02 -36.50
C PHE A 168 35.81 24.90 -35.57
N ASN A 169 36.89 25.63 -35.89
CA ASN A 169 37.95 25.97 -34.95
C ASN A 169 37.51 27.18 -34.11
N LYS A 170 36.73 26.95 -33.06
CA LYS A 170 36.63 27.92 -31.96
C LYS A 170 36.50 27.17 -30.63
N ALA A 171 37.56 27.22 -29.85
CA ALA A 171 37.64 26.67 -28.50
C ALA A 171 36.75 27.49 -27.55
N GLY A 172 35.46 27.20 -27.52
CA GLY A 172 34.62 27.51 -26.37
C GLY A 172 34.91 26.47 -25.29
N LYS A 173 35.43 26.91 -24.13
CA LYS A 173 35.46 26.10 -22.90
C LYS A 173 34.06 25.54 -22.70
N ALA A 174 33.92 24.21 -22.73
CA ALA A 174 32.70 23.59 -22.23
C ALA A 174 32.58 24.02 -20.76
N SER A 175 31.44 24.57 -20.37
CA SER A 175 31.13 24.83 -18.96
C SER A 175 31.37 23.52 -18.18
N GLU A 176 32.36 23.51 -17.29
CA GLU A 176 32.64 22.33 -16.47
C GLU A 176 31.48 22.06 -15.50
N GLY A 177 30.80 23.11 -15.05
CA GLY A 177 29.61 23.02 -14.21
C GLY A 177 28.38 22.55 -14.99
N LEU A 178 27.69 21.56 -14.43
CA LEU A 178 26.35 21.12 -14.86
C LEU A 178 25.30 21.97 -14.16
N ALA A 179 24.43 22.64 -14.92
CA ALA A 179 23.31 23.37 -14.36
C ALA A 179 22.26 22.38 -13.82
N LYS A 180 21.67 22.69 -12.66
CA LYS A 180 20.51 21.97 -12.14
C LYS A 180 19.25 22.59 -12.76
N ARG A 181 18.50 21.83 -13.54
CA ARG A 181 17.25 22.31 -14.15
C ARG A 181 16.23 21.19 -14.17
N HIS A 182 15.03 21.48 -13.66
CA HIS A 182 13.89 20.64 -13.94
C HIS A 182 13.52 20.77 -15.43
N HIS A 183 13.20 19.64 -16.03
CA HIS A 183 12.65 19.53 -17.37
C HIS A 183 11.39 18.70 -17.23
N GLU A 184 10.29 19.12 -17.86
CA GLU A 184 9.05 18.36 -17.87
C GLU A 184 9.22 17.05 -18.65
N ARG A 185 10.01 17.11 -19.73
CA ARG A 185 10.41 15.94 -20.53
C ARG A 185 11.85 16.08 -21.00
N ILE A 186 12.50 14.95 -21.20
CA ILE A 186 13.91 14.88 -21.55
C ILE A 186 14.08 14.78 -23.07
N GLY A 187 14.47 15.88 -23.72
CA GLY A 187 14.70 15.96 -25.16
C GLY A 187 16.14 15.67 -25.59
N SER A 188 17.10 15.58 -24.65
CA SER A 188 18.49 15.29 -24.96
C SER A 188 19.29 14.68 -23.80
N LEU A 189 20.44 14.05 -24.10
CA LEU A 189 21.39 13.57 -23.08
C LEU A 189 21.91 14.69 -22.14
N LYS A 190 21.89 15.95 -22.59
CA LYS A 190 22.27 17.10 -21.75
C LYS A 190 21.17 17.40 -20.75
N GLU A 191 19.92 17.46 -21.21
CA GLU A 191 18.74 17.67 -20.37
C GLU A 191 18.56 16.53 -19.37
N LEU A 192 18.87 15.29 -19.77
CA LEU A 192 18.89 14.14 -18.86
C LEU A 192 19.83 14.39 -17.67
N GLN A 193 21.06 14.82 -17.94
CA GLN A 193 22.02 15.14 -16.89
C GLN A 193 21.56 16.33 -16.03
N GLU A 194 21.02 17.39 -16.64
CA GLU A 194 20.53 18.58 -15.92
C GLU A 194 19.35 18.26 -15.00
N SER A 195 18.42 17.44 -15.47
CA SER A 195 17.26 16.94 -14.71
C SER A 195 17.72 16.01 -13.58
N PHE A 196 18.56 15.02 -13.88
CA PHE A 196 19.14 14.15 -12.86
C PHE A 196 19.81 14.96 -11.76
N ALA A 197 20.67 15.93 -12.11
CA ALA A 197 21.36 16.78 -11.13
C ALA A 197 20.41 17.66 -10.29
N TYR A 198 19.25 18.04 -10.84
CA TYR A 198 18.24 18.81 -10.10
C TYR A 198 17.67 18.02 -8.92
N TYR A 199 17.21 16.79 -9.16
CA TYR A 199 16.64 15.93 -8.12
C TYR A 199 17.70 15.26 -7.25
N PHE A 200 18.83 14.86 -7.84
CA PHE A 200 19.97 14.26 -7.14
C PHE A 200 20.51 15.20 -6.05
N ALA A 201 20.66 16.49 -6.34
CA ALA A 201 21.20 17.45 -5.38
C ALA A 201 20.26 17.75 -4.20
N SER A 202 18.95 17.56 -4.36
CA SER A 202 17.97 17.67 -3.28
C SER A 202 17.68 16.33 -2.60
N GLY A 203 18.16 15.22 -3.17
CA GLY A 203 17.83 13.87 -2.72
C GLY A 203 16.36 13.53 -2.91
N ALA A 204 15.66 14.21 -3.84
CA ALA A 204 14.25 13.97 -4.15
C ALA A 204 14.09 12.76 -5.08
N ALA A 205 12.93 12.10 -5.01
CA ALA A 205 12.55 11.11 -6.02
C ALA A 205 12.00 11.82 -7.25
N ALA A 206 12.15 11.22 -8.41
CA ALA A 206 11.58 11.73 -9.66
C ALA A 206 11.32 10.60 -10.63
N GLU A 207 10.35 10.83 -11.51
CA GLU A 207 10.10 10.04 -12.70
C GLU A 207 10.00 10.99 -13.88
N GLN A 208 10.68 10.63 -14.97
CA GLN A 208 10.86 11.50 -16.13
C GLN A 208 10.87 10.67 -17.41
N SER A 209 10.39 11.29 -18.48
CA SER A 209 10.19 10.61 -19.76
C SER A 209 11.11 11.18 -20.84
N MET A 210 11.75 10.32 -21.64
CA MET A 210 12.50 10.74 -22.82
C MET A 210 11.58 10.92 -24.03
N LEU A 211 11.81 11.97 -24.82
CA LEU A 211 11.01 12.22 -26.04
C LEU A 211 11.37 11.29 -27.20
N SER A 212 12.65 10.92 -27.35
CA SER A 212 13.12 10.10 -28.47
C SER A 212 13.24 8.64 -28.04
N PRO A 213 12.50 7.70 -28.66
CA PRO A 213 12.66 6.28 -28.40
C PRO A 213 14.05 5.77 -28.75
N GLU A 214 14.68 6.29 -29.82
CA GLU A 214 16.02 5.88 -30.23
C GLU A 214 17.08 6.29 -29.21
N GLN A 215 16.99 7.53 -28.69
CA GLN A 215 17.92 7.99 -27.67
C GLN A 215 17.69 7.30 -26.34
N PHE A 216 16.44 6.99 -25.98
CA PHE A 216 16.14 6.20 -24.80
C PHE A 216 16.76 4.80 -24.89
N ARG A 217 16.61 4.10 -26.02
CA ARG A 217 17.26 2.80 -26.26
C ARG A 217 18.79 2.86 -26.17
N GLU A 218 19.40 3.98 -26.60
CA GLU A 218 20.84 4.21 -26.42
C GLU A 218 21.21 4.26 -24.93
N VAL A 219 20.42 4.95 -24.09
CA VAL A 219 20.65 5.01 -22.64
C VAL A 219 20.40 3.64 -21.98
N VAL A 220 19.37 2.91 -22.40
CA VAL A 220 19.11 1.53 -21.92
C VAL A 220 20.29 0.60 -22.25
N ALA A 221 20.83 0.69 -23.46
CA ALA A 221 22.00 -0.11 -23.84
C ALA A 221 23.26 0.25 -23.01
N LEU A 222 23.41 1.52 -22.59
CA LEU A 222 24.46 1.90 -21.65
C LEU A 222 24.23 1.32 -20.26
N ALA A 223 22.97 1.26 -19.81
CA ALA A 223 22.58 0.65 -18.54
C ALA A 223 22.86 -0.86 -18.53
N ASP A 224 22.40 -1.60 -19.55
CA ASP A 224 22.63 -3.05 -19.66
C ASP A 224 24.12 -3.43 -19.77
N ALA A 225 24.96 -2.50 -20.25
CA ALA A 225 26.40 -2.72 -20.35
C ALA A 225 27.15 -2.58 -19.01
N LEU A 226 26.50 -2.08 -17.95
CA LEU A 226 27.11 -1.97 -16.62
C LEU A 226 27.19 -3.34 -15.94
N PRO A 227 28.26 -3.62 -15.16
CA PRO A 227 28.45 -4.91 -14.53
C PRO A 227 27.37 -5.20 -13.48
N GLY A 228 26.78 -6.39 -13.54
CA GLY A 228 25.82 -6.86 -12.53
C GLY A 228 24.40 -6.32 -12.66
N VAL A 229 24.10 -5.57 -13.74
CA VAL A 229 22.74 -5.11 -14.03
C VAL A 229 21.85 -6.29 -14.38
N LYS A 230 20.68 -6.33 -13.76
CA LYS A 230 19.65 -7.33 -13.99
C LYS A 230 18.32 -6.62 -14.22
N ARG A 231 17.52 -7.18 -15.12
CA ARG A 231 16.14 -6.77 -15.34
C ARG A 231 15.21 -7.45 -14.35
N LYS A 232 14.17 -6.74 -13.92
CA LYS A 232 13.07 -7.26 -13.11
C LYS A 232 11.75 -6.79 -13.70
N VAL A 233 10.66 -7.44 -13.32
CA VAL A 233 9.33 -6.91 -13.63
C VAL A 233 9.12 -5.65 -12.79
N GLY A 234 8.71 -4.58 -13.46
CA GLY A 234 8.25 -3.33 -12.90
C GLY A 234 6.82 -3.02 -13.35
N GLY A 235 6.40 -1.79 -13.13
CA GLY A 235 5.03 -1.34 -13.35
C GLY A 235 4.12 -1.66 -12.16
N ASN A 236 3.25 -0.71 -11.81
CA ASN A 236 2.40 -0.79 -10.62
C ASN A 236 1.53 -2.06 -10.65
N ALA A 237 0.83 -2.31 -11.76
CA ALA A 237 -0.10 -3.42 -11.87
C ALA A 237 0.62 -4.78 -11.84
N ALA A 238 1.70 -4.94 -12.60
CA ALA A 238 2.44 -6.20 -12.63
C ALA A 238 3.14 -6.51 -11.29
N THR A 239 3.74 -5.51 -10.63
CA THR A 239 4.38 -5.69 -9.33
C THR A 239 3.37 -6.08 -8.25
N MET A 240 2.21 -5.41 -8.20
CA MET A 240 1.13 -5.77 -7.28
C MET A 240 0.57 -7.16 -7.58
N ALA A 241 0.43 -7.53 -8.86
CA ALA A 241 -0.04 -8.85 -9.28
C ALA A 241 0.89 -9.98 -8.85
N GLU A 242 2.20 -9.83 -9.03
CA GLU A 242 3.18 -10.80 -8.56
C GLU A 242 3.18 -10.92 -7.03
N ARG A 243 3.10 -9.79 -6.32
CA ARG A 243 2.99 -9.79 -4.85
C ARG A 243 1.73 -10.52 -4.41
N ALA A 244 0.57 -10.15 -4.93
CA ALA A 244 -0.70 -10.77 -4.56
C ALA A 244 -0.70 -12.28 -4.86
N SER A 245 -0.16 -12.67 -6.01
CA SER A 245 0.03 -14.07 -6.35
C SER A 245 0.92 -14.75 -5.33
N ALA A 246 2.11 -14.22 -5.03
CA ALA A 246 3.03 -14.80 -4.05
C ALA A 246 2.35 -15.03 -2.70
N GLU A 247 1.55 -14.06 -2.23
CA GLU A 247 0.84 -14.19 -0.96
C GLU A 247 -0.33 -15.19 -0.99
N GLY A 248 -0.80 -15.65 -2.15
CA GLY A 248 -1.91 -16.60 -2.18
C GLY A 248 -2.98 -16.44 -3.24
N CYS A 249 -3.15 -15.22 -3.75
CA CYS A 249 -4.31 -14.86 -4.54
C CYS A 249 -4.33 -15.56 -5.89
N VAL A 250 -5.53 -15.77 -6.42
CA VAL A 250 -5.72 -16.10 -7.84
C VAL A 250 -5.73 -14.77 -8.60
N VAL A 251 -4.89 -14.65 -9.62
CA VAL A 251 -4.59 -13.35 -10.24
C VAL A 251 -4.92 -13.37 -11.73
N LEU A 252 -5.54 -12.29 -12.21
CA LEU A 252 -5.59 -11.92 -13.62
C LEU A 252 -4.72 -10.67 -13.82
N LEU A 253 -3.77 -10.70 -14.75
CA LEU A 253 -2.95 -9.54 -15.08
C LEU A 253 -3.15 -9.19 -16.55
N GLY A 254 -3.75 -8.04 -16.81
CA GLY A 254 -3.76 -7.40 -18.12
C GLY A 254 -2.49 -6.59 -18.31
N ALA A 255 -1.58 -7.03 -19.18
CA ALA A 255 -0.31 -6.35 -19.43
C ALA A 255 0.21 -6.60 -20.85
N ALA A 256 0.95 -5.64 -21.39
CA ALA A 256 1.61 -5.74 -22.68
C ALA A 256 2.87 -6.62 -22.58
N ILE A 257 2.68 -7.94 -22.56
CA ILE A 257 3.77 -8.88 -22.26
C ILE A 257 4.44 -9.41 -23.53
N GLY A 258 5.74 -9.16 -23.64
CA GLY A 258 6.61 -9.72 -24.66
C GLY A 258 7.38 -10.97 -24.21
N LYS A 259 8.36 -11.35 -25.03
CA LYS A 259 9.18 -12.55 -24.84
C LYS A 259 10.18 -12.46 -23.68
N GLU A 260 10.63 -11.27 -23.33
CA GLU A 260 11.63 -11.03 -22.27
C GLU A 260 10.98 -10.99 -20.90
N MET A 261 9.77 -10.42 -20.79
CA MET A 261 9.03 -10.29 -19.54
C MET A 261 8.26 -11.57 -19.17
N LYS A 262 7.73 -12.31 -20.15
CA LYS A 262 6.94 -13.54 -19.89
C LYS A 262 7.62 -14.57 -18.96
N PRO A 263 8.94 -14.85 -19.05
CA PRO A 263 9.62 -15.78 -18.15
C PRO A 263 9.61 -15.41 -16.66
N TYR A 264 9.29 -14.16 -16.31
CA TYR A 264 9.22 -13.71 -14.92
C TYR A 264 7.93 -14.19 -14.22
N PHE A 265 6.82 -14.25 -14.93
CA PHE A 265 5.54 -14.72 -14.41
C PHE A 265 5.46 -16.25 -14.36
N ARG A 266 6.14 -16.86 -13.38
CA ARG A 266 6.23 -18.32 -13.23
C ARG A 266 5.13 -18.94 -12.39
N ASP A 267 4.43 -18.13 -11.61
CA ASP A 267 3.38 -18.61 -10.72
C ASP A 267 2.11 -18.95 -11.53
N PRO A 268 1.64 -20.22 -11.49
CA PRO A 268 0.46 -20.64 -12.25
C PRO A 268 -0.84 -19.98 -11.78
N ARG A 269 -0.84 -19.29 -10.63
CA ARG A 269 -1.98 -18.50 -10.17
C ARG A 269 -2.19 -17.22 -10.97
N ILE A 270 -1.18 -16.76 -11.73
CA ILE A 270 -1.26 -15.59 -12.58
C ILE A 270 -1.75 -15.99 -13.97
N GLN A 271 -2.95 -15.52 -14.32
CA GLN A 271 -3.50 -15.59 -15.67
C GLN A 271 -3.13 -14.31 -16.42
N LEU A 272 -2.27 -14.45 -17.43
CA LEU A 272 -1.82 -13.31 -18.24
C LEU A 272 -2.78 -13.05 -19.40
N VAL A 273 -3.12 -11.79 -19.60
CA VAL A 273 -3.91 -11.28 -20.72
C VAL A 273 -3.19 -10.10 -21.34
N GLY A 274 -3.26 -10.00 -22.67
CA GLY A 274 -2.43 -9.09 -23.45
C GLY A 274 -1.13 -9.77 -23.89
N HIS A 275 -0.70 -9.45 -25.11
CA HIS A 275 0.55 -9.95 -25.66
C HIS A 275 1.12 -8.92 -26.64
N LEU A 276 2.45 -8.88 -26.71
CA LEU A 276 3.17 -8.14 -27.72
C LEU A 276 3.51 -9.03 -28.91
N ASP A 277 3.42 -8.48 -30.12
CA ASP A 277 3.91 -9.13 -31.32
C ASP A 277 5.44 -9.32 -31.27
N GLU A 278 5.97 -10.28 -32.03
CA GLU A 278 7.42 -10.61 -32.02
C GLU A 278 8.35 -9.44 -32.38
N HIS A 279 7.82 -8.42 -33.06
CA HIS A 279 8.54 -7.22 -33.50
C HIS A 279 8.39 -6.03 -32.55
N GLN A 280 7.53 -6.13 -31.55
CA GLN A 280 7.37 -5.13 -30.50
C GLN A 280 8.35 -5.41 -29.36
N HIS A 281 8.64 -4.37 -28.59
CA HIS A 281 9.52 -4.42 -27.44
C HIS A 281 8.72 -4.10 -26.19
N GLU A 282 9.03 -4.76 -25.08
CA GLU A 282 8.47 -4.35 -23.80
C GLU A 282 8.86 -2.91 -23.46
N ASP A 283 7.98 -2.23 -22.72
CA ASP A 283 8.31 -0.98 -22.06
C ASP A 283 9.42 -1.24 -21.02
N VAL A 284 10.37 -0.31 -20.92
CA VAL A 284 11.56 -0.42 -20.06
C VAL A 284 11.67 0.81 -19.19
N HIS A 285 11.93 0.59 -17.91
CA HIS A 285 12.13 1.64 -16.92
C HIS A 285 13.56 1.57 -16.40
N LEU A 286 14.30 2.68 -16.51
CA LEU A 286 15.62 2.77 -15.89
C LEU A 286 15.48 3.32 -14.47
N VAL A 287 15.93 2.55 -13.49
CA VAL A 287 15.92 2.92 -12.08
C VAL A 287 17.34 3.32 -11.67
N LEU A 288 17.59 4.62 -11.63
CA LEU A 288 18.91 5.17 -11.29
C LEU A 288 18.98 5.37 -9.77
N GLU A 289 19.54 4.39 -9.06
CA GLU A 289 19.68 4.44 -7.60
C GLU A 289 21.00 5.13 -7.19
N TYR A 290 20.94 5.94 -6.14
CA TYR A 290 22.08 6.64 -5.55
C TYR A 290 22.02 6.67 -4.03
N ALA A 291 23.19 6.69 -3.40
CA ALA A 291 23.37 6.74 -1.95
C ALA A 291 23.57 8.18 -1.44
N SER A 292 23.46 8.35 -0.11
CA SER A 292 23.90 9.58 0.55
C SER A 292 25.41 9.78 0.36
N GLY A 293 25.82 10.98 -0.04
CA GLY A 293 27.21 11.32 -0.27
C GLY A 293 27.74 11.01 -1.68
N ASP A 294 26.97 10.33 -2.52
CA ASP A 294 27.33 10.15 -3.93
C ASP A 294 27.53 11.51 -4.61
N ALA A 295 28.48 11.60 -5.54
CA ALA A 295 28.83 12.84 -6.21
C ALA A 295 28.81 12.72 -7.73
N PHE A 296 28.15 13.66 -8.39
CA PHE A 296 28.12 13.76 -9.85
C PHE A 296 28.27 15.22 -10.31
N ARG A 297 29.34 15.48 -11.07
CA ARG A 297 29.61 16.78 -11.73
C ARG A 297 29.45 18.03 -10.82
N GLY A 298 29.93 17.93 -9.58
CA GLY A 298 29.90 19.03 -8.61
C GLY A 298 28.64 19.10 -7.74
N HIS A 299 27.74 18.13 -7.87
CA HIS A 299 26.57 17.96 -7.01
C HIS A 299 26.75 16.71 -6.14
N THR A 300 26.14 16.70 -4.96
CA THR A 300 26.16 15.58 -4.01
C THR A 300 24.75 15.33 -3.49
N SER A 301 24.37 14.06 -3.33
CA SER A 301 23.06 13.72 -2.75
C SER A 301 23.11 13.73 -1.22
N PRO A 302 22.13 14.36 -0.53
CA PRO A 302 22.06 14.34 0.94
C PRO A 302 21.55 13.01 1.49
N ARG A 303 20.85 12.18 0.71
CA ARG A 303 20.23 10.91 1.14
C ARG A 303 20.24 9.87 0.02
N ALA A 304 19.99 8.61 0.37
CA ALA A 304 19.71 7.60 -0.63
C ALA A 304 18.34 7.85 -1.29
N ASN A 305 18.27 7.74 -2.61
CA ASN A 305 17.02 7.81 -3.38
C ASN A 305 17.22 7.23 -4.80
N ARG A 306 16.19 7.35 -5.65
CA ARG A 306 16.22 6.95 -7.05
C ARG A 306 15.66 8.02 -7.99
N TYR A 307 16.06 7.95 -9.26
CA TYR A 307 15.50 8.69 -10.38
C TYR A 307 15.03 7.70 -11.45
N TYR A 308 13.76 7.74 -11.83
CA TYR A 308 13.21 6.92 -12.92
C TYR A 308 13.33 7.64 -14.26
N LEU A 309 13.71 6.89 -15.29
CA LEU A 309 13.71 7.34 -16.68
C LEU A 309 13.04 6.30 -17.57
N ASN A 310 12.01 6.69 -18.31
CA ASN A 310 11.28 5.78 -19.20
C ASN A 310 11.02 6.38 -20.60
N HIS A 311 10.48 5.55 -21.48
CA HIS A 311 9.78 5.93 -22.71
C HIS A 311 8.71 4.88 -22.98
N ASP A 312 7.62 4.96 -22.23
CA ASP A 312 6.56 3.97 -22.28
C ASP A 312 5.61 4.19 -23.46
N VAL A 313 5.44 3.17 -24.28
CA VAL A 313 4.53 3.20 -25.42
C VAL A 313 3.24 2.45 -25.11
N HIS A 314 3.35 1.29 -24.46
CA HIS A 314 2.23 0.38 -24.22
C HIS A 314 1.44 0.78 -22.98
N ASN A 315 2.13 1.11 -21.88
CA ASN A 315 1.53 1.59 -20.65
C ASN A 315 0.82 2.93 -20.88
N ALA A 316 1.47 3.85 -21.60
CA ALA A 316 0.92 5.18 -21.91
C ALA A 316 -0.39 5.15 -22.71
N ARG A 317 -0.63 4.04 -23.43
CA ARG A 317 -1.83 3.81 -24.24
C ARG A 317 -2.81 2.84 -23.60
N LEU A 318 -2.53 2.32 -22.39
CA LEU A 318 -3.31 1.24 -21.78
C LEU A 318 -3.60 0.12 -22.79
N SER A 319 -2.59 -0.29 -23.58
CA SER A 319 -2.81 -0.97 -24.87
C SER A 319 -3.54 -2.32 -24.83
N VAL A 320 -3.74 -2.89 -23.64
CA VAL A 320 -4.34 -4.21 -23.40
C VAL A 320 -5.70 -4.15 -22.68
N LEU A 321 -6.26 -2.94 -22.53
CA LEU A 321 -7.48 -2.71 -21.75
C LEU A 321 -8.66 -3.52 -22.28
N GLU A 322 -8.82 -3.60 -23.60
CA GLU A 322 -9.92 -4.33 -24.24
C GLU A 322 -9.87 -5.84 -23.97
N GLU A 323 -8.69 -6.46 -24.12
CA GLU A 323 -8.51 -7.88 -23.81
C GLU A 323 -8.69 -8.14 -22.32
N PHE A 324 -8.22 -7.22 -21.48
CA PHE A 324 -8.43 -7.28 -20.04
C PHE A 324 -9.92 -7.25 -19.71
N GLU A 325 -10.68 -6.27 -20.21
CA GLU A 325 -12.12 -6.14 -20.01
C GLU A 325 -12.87 -7.42 -20.40
N GLN A 326 -12.60 -7.95 -21.60
CA GLN A 326 -13.21 -9.19 -22.09
C GLN A 326 -12.96 -10.40 -21.18
N SER A 327 -11.84 -10.39 -20.45
CA SER A 327 -11.44 -11.49 -19.57
C SER A 327 -12.09 -11.39 -18.19
N LEU A 328 -12.61 -10.22 -17.79
CA LEU A 328 -13.21 -9.99 -16.47
C LEU A 328 -14.46 -10.86 -16.24
N ASP A 329 -15.31 -11.05 -17.24
CA ASP A 329 -16.53 -11.85 -17.14
C ASP A 329 -16.25 -13.32 -16.82
N ALA A 330 -15.22 -13.88 -17.48
CA ALA A 330 -14.79 -15.26 -17.23
C ALA A 330 -14.05 -15.37 -15.90
N PHE A 331 -13.24 -14.37 -15.55
CA PHE A 331 -12.43 -14.37 -14.35
C PHE A 331 -13.25 -14.09 -13.08
N LYS A 332 -14.31 -13.29 -13.12
CA LYS A 332 -15.14 -12.91 -11.96
C LYS A 332 -14.29 -12.47 -10.76
N PRO A 333 -13.57 -11.34 -10.89
CA PRO A 333 -12.73 -10.84 -9.80
C PRO A 333 -13.56 -10.42 -8.59
N ASP A 334 -12.99 -10.58 -7.40
CA ASP A 334 -13.49 -10.01 -6.15
C ASP A 334 -13.14 -8.51 -6.06
N LEU A 335 -12.00 -8.10 -6.65
CA LEU A 335 -11.52 -6.72 -6.73
C LEU A 335 -10.73 -6.52 -8.03
N VAL A 336 -10.94 -5.38 -8.68
CA VAL A 336 -10.13 -4.93 -9.82
C VAL A 336 -9.22 -3.79 -9.38
N VAL A 337 -7.92 -3.97 -9.53
CA VAL A 337 -6.89 -2.99 -9.21
C VAL A 337 -6.37 -2.40 -10.51
N PHE A 338 -6.22 -1.08 -10.54
CA PHE A 338 -5.53 -0.42 -11.64
C PHE A 338 -4.53 0.62 -11.19
N GLY A 339 -3.52 0.86 -12.00
CA GLY A 339 -2.43 1.80 -11.76
C GLY A 339 -1.69 2.13 -13.06
N GLY A 340 -0.70 3.02 -12.98
CA GLY A 340 0.09 3.41 -14.14
C GLY A 340 -0.51 4.52 -15.01
N LEU A 341 -1.57 5.20 -14.56
CA LEU A 341 -2.18 6.28 -15.34
C LEU A 341 -1.24 7.47 -15.53
N GLN A 342 -0.30 7.69 -14.60
CA GLN A 342 0.75 8.70 -14.74
C GLN A 342 1.61 8.47 -16.00
N LEU A 343 1.80 7.21 -16.42
CA LEU A 343 2.60 6.86 -17.59
C LEU A 343 1.94 7.32 -18.90
N MET A 344 0.63 7.61 -18.88
CA MET A 344 -0.08 8.20 -20.02
C MET A 344 0.42 9.59 -20.37
N GLU A 345 1.18 10.25 -19.48
CA GLU A 345 1.83 11.51 -19.81
C GLU A 345 2.80 11.34 -21.00
N VAL A 346 3.41 10.16 -21.20
CA VAL A 346 4.31 9.92 -22.33
C VAL A 346 3.60 10.12 -23.69
N GLU A 347 2.32 9.77 -23.78
CA GLU A 347 1.51 10.00 -24.98
C GLU A 347 1.19 11.49 -25.15
N THR A 348 1.70 12.07 -26.23
CA THR A 348 1.53 13.51 -26.54
C THR A 348 0.31 13.77 -27.42
N ASP A 349 -0.30 12.74 -27.99
CA ASP A 349 -1.63 12.85 -28.59
C ASP A 349 -2.71 12.93 -27.49
N GLU A 350 -3.00 14.15 -27.03
CA GLU A 350 -4.04 14.44 -26.03
C GLU A 350 -5.39 13.81 -26.39
N ARG A 351 -5.76 13.80 -27.68
CA ARG A 351 -7.03 13.21 -28.12
C ARG A 351 -7.00 11.68 -27.97
N GLY A 352 -5.90 11.05 -28.39
CA GLY A 352 -5.67 9.63 -28.19
C GLY A 352 -5.73 9.25 -26.71
N ARG A 353 -5.03 10.00 -25.86
CA ARG A 353 -4.99 9.84 -24.40
C ARG A 353 -6.38 9.94 -23.77
N LEU A 354 -7.14 10.98 -24.12
CA LEU A 354 -8.53 11.16 -23.66
C LEU A 354 -9.44 10.01 -24.09
N MET A 355 -9.28 9.49 -25.32
CA MET A 355 -10.06 8.33 -25.79
C MET A 355 -9.75 7.06 -24.99
N ARG A 356 -8.49 6.85 -24.59
CA ARG A 356 -8.11 5.73 -23.71
C ARG A 356 -8.70 5.88 -22.31
N LEU A 357 -8.68 7.08 -21.73
CA LEU A 357 -9.32 7.33 -20.43
C LEU A 357 -10.84 7.16 -20.47
N LYS A 358 -11.49 7.50 -21.59
CA LYS A 358 -12.92 7.22 -21.78
C LYS A 358 -13.20 5.73 -21.85
N ALA A 359 -12.39 4.95 -22.56
CA ALA A 359 -12.52 3.49 -22.58
C ALA A 359 -12.36 2.91 -21.17
N LEU A 360 -11.35 3.37 -20.40
CA LEU A 360 -11.21 2.95 -19.00
C LEU A 360 -12.43 3.34 -18.15
N SER A 361 -12.97 4.55 -18.35
CA SER A 361 -14.19 5.00 -17.68
C SER A 361 -15.39 4.07 -17.97
N GLU A 362 -15.51 3.57 -19.20
CA GLU A 362 -16.56 2.60 -19.58
C GLU A 362 -16.38 1.26 -18.84
N VAL A 363 -15.14 0.75 -18.77
CA VAL A 363 -14.82 -0.46 -17.98
C VAL A 363 -15.20 -0.28 -16.51
N LEU A 364 -14.84 0.87 -15.91
CA LEU A 364 -15.13 1.15 -14.50
C LEU A 364 -16.63 1.30 -14.24
N GLN A 365 -17.38 1.90 -15.16
CA GLN A 365 -18.84 1.95 -15.10
C GLN A 365 -19.47 0.56 -15.17
N ASN A 366 -18.97 -0.31 -16.05
CA ASN A 366 -19.42 -1.70 -16.15
C ASN A 366 -19.16 -2.47 -14.85
N LEU A 367 -17.98 -2.29 -14.23
CA LEU A 367 -17.63 -2.87 -12.94
C LEU A 367 -18.52 -2.36 -11.80
N PHE A 368 -18.80 -1.06 -11.79
CA PHE A 368 -19.73 -0.44 -10.84
C PHE A 368 -21.13 -1.06 -10.93
N VAL A 369 -21.67 -1.22 -12.16
CA VAL A 369 -22.96 -1.88 -12.39
C VAL A 369 -22.95 -3.35 -11.96
N ALA A 370 -21.83 -4.05 -12.18
CA ALA A 370 -21.63 -5.43 -11.76
C ALA A 370 -21.38 -5.59 -10.24
N GLN A 371 -21.30 -4.49 -9.49
CA GLN A 371 -20.94 -4.47 -8.06
C GLN A 371 -19.62 -5.21 -7.80
N THR A 372 -18.63 -4.92 -8.65
CA THR A 372 -17.25 -5.36 -8.49
C THR A 372 -16.43 -4.14 -8.08
N PRO A 373 -15.84 -4.14 -6.87
CA PRO A 373 -15.12 -2.98 -6.37
C PRO A 373 -13.85 -2.73 -7.18
N THR A 374 -13.40 -1.47 -7.16
CA THR A 374 -12.15 -1.09 -7.78
C THR A 374 -11.17 -0.39 -6.82
N HIS A 375 -9.88 -0.61 -7.04
CA HIS A 375 -8.79 0.07 -6.34
C HIS A 375 -7.89 0.80 -7.34
N TYR A 376 -7.67 2.09 -7.13
CA TYR A 376 -6.72 2.88 -7.91
C TYR A 376 -5.44 3.13 -7.11
N GLU A 377 -4.32 2.63 -7.61
CA GLU A 377 -2.99 2.97 -7.09
C GLU A 377 -2.51 4.27 -7.75
N PHE A 378 -2.46 5.35 -6.99
CA PHE A 378 -1.89 6.61 -7.45
C PHE A 378 -0.37 6.50 -7.53
N ALA A 379 0.20 7.26 -8.45
CA ALA A 379 1.62 7.54 -8.51
C ALA A 379 1.82 9.02 -8.85
N ALA A 380 3.08 9.47 -8.82
CA ALA A 380 3.43 10.87 -9.02
C ALA A 380 2.90 11.39 -10.37
N VAL A 381 2.20 12.53 -10.32
CA VAL A 381 1.63 13.19 -11.49
C VAL A 381 2.39 14.47 -11.77
N SER A 382 2.75 14.69 -13.03
CA SER A 382 3.39 15.94 -13.48
C SER A 382 2.55 16.72 -14.50
N ASP A 383 1.68 16.04 -15.24
CA ASP A 383 0.74 16.64 -16.20
C ASP A 383 -0.66 16.81 -15.58
N PHE A 384 -1.01 18.04 -15.19
CA PHE A 384 -2.32 18.36 -14.60
C PHE A 384 -3.48 18.33 -15.59
N SER A 385 -3.23 18.36 -16.91
CA SER A 385 -4.28 18.16 -17.91
C SER A 385 -4.74 16.70 -17.92
N LEU A 386 -3.79 15.76 -17.87
CA LEU A 386 -4.05 14.34 -17.67
C LEU A 386 -4.70 14.07 -16.31
N PHE A 387 -4.27 14.81 -15.27
CA PHE A 387 -4.89 14.69 -13.95
C PHE A 387 -6.35 15.12 -13.95
N ASP A 388 -6.71 16.24 -14.59
CA ASP A 388 -8.11 16.68 -14.73
C ASP A 388 -8.96 15.58 -15.39
N ASP A 389 -8.48 15.02 -16.50
CA ASP A 389 -9.18 13.95 -17.19
C ASP A 389 -9.36 12.71 -16.30
N THR A 390 -8.34 12.36 -15.51
CA THR A 390 -8.40 11.24 -14.54
C THR A 390 -9.43 11.53 -13.44
N VAL A 391 -9.43 12.75 -12.89
CA VAL A 391 -10.38 13.21 -11.87
C VAL A 391 -11.82 13.13 -12.38
N ARG A 392 -12.04 13.45 -13.66
CA ARG A 392 -13.38 13.49 -14.26
C ARG A 392 -13.88 12.16 -14.78
N LEU A 393 -12.99 11.31 -15.29
CA LEU A 393 -13.37 10.07 -16.00
C LEU A 393 -13.15 8.81 -15.18
N VAL A 394 -12.16 8.80 -14.27
CA VAL A 394 -11.75 7.61 -13.53
C VAL A 394 -12.23 7.68 -12.09
N LEU A 395 -11.84 8.73 -11.35
CA LEU A 395 -12.13 8.85 -9.92
C LEU A 395 -13.61 8.77 -9.50
N PRO A 396 -14.61 9.11 -10.34
CA PRO A 396 -16.01 8.93 -9.94
C PRO A 396 -16.41 7.48 -9.68
N TRP A 397 -15.64 6.52 -10.18
CA TRP A 397 -15.98 5.09 -10.20
C TRP A 397 -15.09 4.23 -9.30
N VAL A 398 -14.30 4.86 -8.42
CA VAL A 398 -13.30 4.19 -7.59
C VAL A 398 -13.79 4.00 -6.16
N ASP A 399 -13.76 2.76 -5.68
CA ASP A 399 -14.13 2.41 -4.30
C ASP A 399 -12.97 2.57 -3.32
N SER A 400 -11.74 2.34 -3.78
CA SER A 400 -10.54 2.46 -2.96
C SER A 400 -9.37 3.13 -3.67
N ILE A 401 -8.58 3.92 -2.92
CA ILE A 401 -7.36 4.53 -3.44
C ILE A 401 -6.14 4.16 -2.58
N GLY A 402 -4.99 3.97 -3.20
CA GLY A 402 -3.67 3.78 -2.58
C GLY A 402 -2.74 4.92 -2.99
N LEU A 403 -2.01 5.51 -2.03
CA LEU A 403 -1.20 6.72 -2.26
C LEU A 403 -0.20 7.00 -1.12
N ASN A 404 0.89 7.71 -1.44
CA ASN A 404 1.85 8.24 -0.47
C ASN A 404 1.58 9.72 -0.14
N GLU A 405 2.47 10.36 0.64
CA GLU A 405 2.34 11.77 1.03
C GLU A 405 2.30 12.75 -0.13
N GLN A 406 3.05 12.48 -1.19
CA GLN A 406 3.13 13.30 -2.39
C GLN A 406 1.83 13.24 -3.18
N GLU A 407 1.28 12.04 -3.44
CA GLU A 407 0.02 11.94 -4.18
C GLU A 407 -1.18 12.36 -3.33
N LEU A 408 -1.16 12.17 -2.01
CA LEU A 408 -2.19 12.75 -1.12
C LEU A 408 -2.22 14.26 -1.25
N PHE A 409 -1.04 14.89 -1.22
CA PHE A 409 -0.90 16.33 -1.31
C PHE A 409 -1.42 16.87 -2.64
N ILE A 410 -1.03 16.24 -3.76
CA ILE A 410 -1.52 16.58 -5.11
C ILE A 410 -3.04 16.45 -5.19
N LEU A 411 -3.59 15.31 -4.78
CA LEU A 411 -5.03 15.03 -4.82
C LEU A 411 -5.82 16.02 -3.94
N HIS A 412 -5.34 16.26 -2.72
CA HIS A 412 -5.97 17.20 -1.78
C HIS A 412 -5.96 18.62 -2.33
N HIS A 413 -4.83 19.15 -2.80
CA HIS A 413 -4.77 20.51 -3.34
C HIS A 413 -5.68 20.65 -4.57
N TYR A 414 -5.63 19.68 -5.46
CA TYR A 414 -6.42 19.74 -6.68
C TYR A 414 -7.93 19.69 -6.41
N LEU A 415 -8.40 18.78 -5.56
CA LEU A 415 -9.84 18.59 -5.30
C LEU A 415 -10.40 19.56 -4.26
N VAL A 416 -9.63 19.88 -3.21
CA VAL A 416 -10.13 20.61 -2.04
C VAL A 416 -9.81 22.10 -2.14
N THR A 417 -8.61 22.48 -2.57
CA THR A 417 -8.21 23.90 -2.66
C THR A 417 -8.43 24.49 -4.05
N GLY A 418 -8.49 23.64 -5.08
CA GLY A 418 -8.57 24.06 -6.49
C GLY A 418 -7.23 24.56 -7.04
N GLU A 419 -6.11 24.20 -6.38
CA GLU A 419 -4.76 24.62 -6.77
C GLU A 419 -3.90 23.41 -7.18
N GLU A 420 -2.94 23.64 -8.07
CA GLU A 420 -1.96 22.63 -8.46
C GLU A 420 -0.81 22.58 -7.42
N GLY A 421 -0.74 21.50 -6.65
CA GLY A 421 0.36 21.24 -5.71
C GLY A 421 1.41 20.30 -6.31
N THR A 422 2.68 20.67 -6.37
CA THR A 422 3.73 19.86 -7.04
C THR A 422 4.70 19.15 -6.10
N ALA A 423 4.80 19.54 -4.83
CA ALA A 423 5.74 18.92 -3.88
C ALA A 423 5.32 19.12 -2.43
N THR A 424 5.59 18.12 -1.58
CA THR A 424 5.42 18.20 -0.13
C THR A 424 6.66 17.70 0.64
N THR A 425 6.62 17.80 1.96
CA THR A 425 7.65 17.24 2.85
C THR A 425 7.63 15.71 2.81
N SER A 426 8.80 15.06 2.75
CA SER A 426 8.90 13.59 2.76
C SER A 426 8.77 12.98 4.17
N ARG A 427 8.44 13.78 5.18
CA ARG A 427 8.25 13.35 6.58
C ARG A 427 7.07 14.11 7.21
N PRO A 428 5.85 13.93 6.68
CA PRO A 428 4.68 14.59 7.25
C PRO A 428 4.37 14.01 8.64
N THR A 429 3.78 14.83 9.51
CA THR A 429 3.24 14.37 10.79
C THR A 429 1.92 13.62 10.57
N VAL A 430 1.56 12.74 11.52
CA VAL A 430 0.24 12.07 11.50
C VAL A 430 -0.89 13.10 11.42
N ALA A 431 -0.79 14.17 12.22
CA ALA A 431 -1.76 15.25 12.28
C ALA A 431 -1.99 15.97 10.94
N GLU A 432 -0.95 16.12 10.12
CA GLU A 432 -1.05 16.76 8.79
C GLU A 432 -1.70 15.84 7.76
N ILE A 433 -1.39 14.54 7.82
CA ILE A 433 -2.01 13.56 6.94
C ILE A 433 -3.48 13.36 7.31
N SER A 434 -3.81 13.18 8.58
CA SER A 434 -5.20 13.04 9.03
C SER A 434 -6.06 14.25 8.65
N ALA A 435 -5.50 15.47 8.66
CA ALA A 435 -6.22 16.67 8.20
C ALA A 435 -6.52 16.62 6.69
N GLN A 436 -5.56 16.22 5.86
CA GLN A 436 -5.79 16.06 4.42
C GLN A 436 -6.78 14.93 4.12
N LEU A 437 -6.66 13.80 4.83
CA LEU A 437 -7.62 12.69 4.72
C LEU A 437 -9.03 13.13 5.12
N HIS A 438 -9.16 13.89 6.22
CA HIS A 438 -10.44 14.46 6.65
C HIS A 438 -11.11 15.26 5.53
N ASP A 439 -10.37 16.17 4.90
CA ASP A 439 -10.90 17.00 3.83
C ASP A 439 -11.28 16.19 2.58
N VAL A 440 -10.44 15.23 2.18
CA VAL A 440 -10.73 14.32 1.05
C VAL A 440 -11.97 13.46 1.34
N ILE A 441 -12.13 12.96 2.56
CA ILE A 441 -13.30 12.19 2.99
C ILE A 441 -14.56 13.06 2.95
N GLN A 442 -14.48 14.29 3.46
CA GLN A 442 -15.60 15.24 3.38
C GLN A 442 -15.97 15.59 1.93
N PHE A 443 -14.96 15.78 1.07
CA PHE A 443 -15.16 16.00 -0.36
C PHE A 443 -15.88 14.81 -0.99
N ALA A 444 -15.40 13.59 -0.77
CA ALA A 444 -16.03 12.36 -1.27
C ALA A 444 -17.47 12.20 -0.78
N SER A 445 -17.75 12.53 0.48
CA SER A 445 -19.10 12.51 1.06
C SER A 445 -20.06 13.49 0.36
N LYS A 446 -19.58 14.68 -0.02
CA LYS A 446 -20.35 15.65 -0.83
C LYS A 446 -20.54 15.15 -2.26
N ALA A 447 -19.47 14.68 -2.91
CA ALA A 447 -19.51 14.14 -4.27
C ALA A 447 -20.51 12.97 -4.39
N LYS A 448 -20.55 12.08 -3.39
CA LYS A 448 -21.51 10.97 -3.31
C LYS A 448 -22.96 11.44 -3.27
N LYS A 449 -23.25 12.47 -2.47
CA LYS A 449 -24.61 13.04 -2.39
C LYS A 449 -25.02 13.62 -3.75
N ASN A 450 -24.14 14.38 -4.39
CA ASN A 450 -24.40 14.98 -5.69
C ASN A 450 -24.58 13.92 -6.78
N PHE A 451 -23.77 12.85 -6.75
CA PHE A 451 -23.89 11.71 -7.67
C PHE A 451 -25.24 10.98 -7.52
N GLN A 452 -25.79 10.91 -6.31
CA GLN A 452 -27.09 10.29 -6.05
C GLN A 452 -28.27 11.18 -6.44
N THR A 453 -28.13 12.51 -6.34
CA THR A 453 -29.21 13.47 -6.63
C THR A 453 -29.23 13.97 -8.08
N SER A 454 -28.12 13.85 -8.82
CA SER A 454 -28.02 14.26 -10.23
C SER A 454 -28.96 13.50 -11.18
N GLY A 455 -29.46 12.33 -10.77
CA GLY A 455 -30.55 11.63 -11.47
C GLY A 455 -31.93 12.28 -11.33
N GLN A 456 -32.09 13.29 -10.46
CA GLN A 456 -33.40 13.88 -10.11
C GLN A 456 -33.58 15.35 -10.49
N HIS A 457 -32.52 16.11 -10.79
CA HIS A 457 -32.63 17.53 -11.20
C HIS A 457 -31.71 17.85 -12.39
N LYS A 458 -32.31 18.13 -13.55
CA LYS A 458 -31.66 18.65 -14.77
C LYS A 458 -31.76 20.18 -14.85
N GLU A 459 -31.20 20.89 -13.89
CA GLU A 459 -30.94 22.33 -14.09
C GLU A 459 -29.44 22.56 -14.16
N GLU A 460 -28.99 22.93 -15.35
CA GLU A 460 -27.62 23.29 -15.69
C GLU A 460 -27.26 24.64 -15.04
N ASP A 461 -26.80 24.62 -13.78
CA ASP A 461 -26.04 25.76 -13.25
C ASP A 461 -24.61 25.69 -13.80
N LYS A 462 -24.35 26.52 -14.82
CA LYS A 462 -23.11 26.57 -15.60
C LYS A 462 -21.90 27.15 -14.84
N ASP A 463 -22.07 27.56 -13.59
CA ASP A 463 -21.05 28.24 -12.78
C ASP A 463 -20.44 27.37 -11.67
N ASN A 464 -20.99 26.18 -11.39
CA ASN A 464 -20.38 25.18 -10.51
C ASN A 464 -20.21 23.88 -11.30
N GLN A 465 -19.00 23.63 -11.80
CA GLN A 465 -18.67 22.35 -12.41
C GLN A 465 -18.59 21.30 -11.30
N GLU A 466 -19.74 20.79 -10.85
CA GLU A 466 -19.81 19.79 -9.80
C GLU A 466 -19.07 18.52 -10.26
N THR A 467 -17.94 18.26 -9.62
CA THR A 467 -17.15 17.06 -9.87
C THR A 467 -17.70 15.90 -9.02
N TYR A 468 -17.85 14.74 -9.65
CA TYR A 468 -18.23 13.49 -8.98
C TYR A 468 -17.01 12.67 -8.54
N ALA A 469 -15.81 13.25 -8.58
CA ALA A 469 -14.60 12.55 -8.18
C ALA A 469 -14.75 11.95 -6.78
N LEU A 470 -14.33 10.70 -6.62
CA LEU A 470 -14.39 9.95 -5.37
C LEU A 470 -15.81 9.69 -4.84
N ALA A 471 -16.85 9.81 -5.67
CA ALA A 471 -18.24 9.58 -5.25
C ALA A 471 -18.51 8.16 -4.70
N GLN A 472 -17.77 7.15 -5.14
CA GLN A 472 -17.87 5.78 -4.61
C GLN A 472 -16.86 5.46 -3.50
N LEU A 473 -15.96 6.39 -3.16
CA LEU A 473 -14.86 6.12 -2.24
C LEU A 473 -15.36 5.61 -0.88
N SER A 474 -14.81 4.48 -0.48
CA SER A 474 -15.09 3.82 0.79
C SER A 474 -13.82 3.34 1.53
N ARG A 475 -12.65 3.41 0.89
CA ARG A 475 -11.36 3.04 1.51
C ARG A 475 -10.17 3.83 0.97
N ILE A 476 -9.34 4.37 1.85
CA ILE A 476 -8.06 5.00 1.53
C ILE A 476 -6.94 4.20 2.21
N HIS A 477 -5.93 3.78 1.46
CA HIS A 477 -4.69 3.22 1.99
C HIS A 477 -3.55 4.21 1.78
N PHE A 478 -3.21 4.93 2.84
CA PHE A 478 -2.11 5.87 2.87
C PHE A 478 -0.85 5.19 3.40
N HIS A 479 0.28 5.36 2.71
CA HIS A 479 1.56 4.81 3.16
C HIS A 479 2.69 5.83 3.00
N THR A 480 3.43 6.09 4.09
CA THR A 480 4.65 6.91 4.06
C THR A 480 5.76 6.24 4.86
N LEU A 481 6.96 6.82 4.82
CA LEU A 481 8.15 6.29 5.48
C LEU A 481 7.97 6.08 7.01
N GLN A 482 7.13 6.89 7.66
CA GLN A 482 7.01 6.94 9.12
C GLN A 482 5.82 6.14 9.68
N PHE A 483 4.76 5.95 8.90
CA PHE A 483 3.54 5.24 9.31
C PHE A 483 2.66 4.96 8.10
N HIS A 484 1.75 4.00 8.24
CA HIS A 484 0.67 3.76 7.29
C HIS A 484 -0.68 4.03 7.96
N ILE A 485 -1.67 4.46 7.19
CA ILE A 485 -3.06 4.64 7.63
C ILE A 485 -3.98 3.94 6.63
N VAL A 486 -4.93 3.14 7.13
CA VAL A 486 -6.12 2.76 6.35
C VAL A 486 -7.33 3.44 6.96
N CYS A 487 -8.03 4.26 6.18
CA CYS A 487 -9.33 4.80 6.54
C CYS A 487 -10.40 4.12 5.69
N GLN A 488 -11.46 3.61 6.30
CA GLN A 488 -12.57 3.00 5.59
C GLN A 488 -13.93 3.40 6.17
N LYS A 489 -14.94 3.44 5.31
CA LYS A 489 -16.31 3.74 5.73
C LYS A 489 -16.88 2.56 6.52
N GLU A 490 -17.45 2.83 7.68
CA GLU A 490 -18.11 1.81 8.51
C GLU A 490 -19.31 1.20 7.75
N GLY A 491 -19.49 -0.11 7.86
CA GLY A 491 -20.54 -0.85 7.14
C GLY A 491 -20.36 -0.91 5.61
N SER A 492 -19.18 -0.56 5.09
CA SER A 492 -18.82 -0.81 3.69
C SER A 492 -18.43 -2.27 3.46
N MET A 493 -18.07 -2.62 2.24
CA MET A 493 -17.67 -3.99 1.85
C MET A 493 -16.34 -4.47 2.43
N TRP A 494 -15.57 -3.59 3.07
CA TRP A 494 -14.25 -3.89 3.62
C TRP A 494 -14.38 -4.49 5.02
N GLU A 495 -13.67 -5.58 5.29
CA GLU A 495 -13.56 -6.14 6.65
C GLU A 495 -12.59 -5.32 7.51
N ASP A 496 -12.24 -5.80 8.70
CA ASP A 496 -11.26 -5.10 9.55
C ASP A 496 -9.90 -4.98 8.81
N PRO A 497 -9.33 -3.77 8.69
CA PRO A 497 -8.13 -3.55 7.91
C PRO A 497 -6.84 -3.90 8.66
N THR A 498 -6.90 -4.30 9.94
CA THR A 498 -5.73 -4.41 10.81
C THR A 498 -4.70 -5.38 10.25
N THR A 499 -5.12 -6.57 9.80
CA THR A 499 -4.20 -7.55 9.23
C THR A 499 -3.54 -7.02 7.96
N ALA A 500 -4.33 -6.44 7.05
CA ALA A 500 -3.83 -5.88 5.80
C ALA A 500 -2.81 -4.76 6.06
N LEU A 501 -3.14 -3.85 6.98
CA LEU A 501 -2.29 -2.72 7.35
C LEU A 501 -0.97 -3.16 7.98
N VAL A 502 -1.01 -4.10 8.94
CA VAL A 502 0.19 -4.64 9.60
C VAL A 502 1.08 -5.39 8.61
N GLN A 503 0.50 -6.24 7.76
CA GLN A 503 1.26 -6.98 6.74
C GLN A 503 1.92 -6.02 5.75
N SER A 504 1.21 -4.99 5.31
CA SER A 504 1.73 -3.96 4.40
C SER A 504 2.89 -3.18 5.03
N ALA A 505 2.77 -2.81 6.31
CA ALA A 505 3.82 -2.13 7.05
C ALA A 505 5.09 -3.00 7.20
N LEU A 506 4.93 -4.27 7.56
CA LEU A 506 6.06 -5.21 7.64
C LEU A 506 6.69 -5.48 6.26
N MET A 507 5.88 -5.56 5.21
CA MET A 507 6.37 -5.79 3.85
C MET A 507 7.33 -4.69 3.40
N SER A 508 7.02 -3.43 3.73
CA SER A 508 7.90 -2.30 3.44
C SER A 508 9.30 -2.50 4.05
N SER A 509 9.40 -2.89 5.32
CA SER A 509 10.69 -3.19 5.95
C SER A 509 11.39 -4.42 5.35
N LYS A 510 10.62 -5.48 5.06
CA LYS A 510 11.12 -6.75 4.51
C LYS A 510 11.72 -6.58 3.12
N VAL A 511 11.05 -5.84 2.24
CA VAL A 511 11.52 -5.56 0.87
C VAL A 511 12.68 -4.57 0.88
N ALA A 512 12.58 -3.51 1.69
CA ALA A 512 13.61 -2.48 1.72
C ALA A 512 14.95 -2.99 2.25
N CYS A 513 14.97 -3.77 3.33
CA CYS A 513 16.21 -4.28 3.92
C CYS A 513 16.05 -5.48 4.87
N GLY A 514 15.12 -6.37 4.56
CA GLY A 514 14.95 -7.62 5.31
C GLY A 514 16.21 -8.48 5.33
N LYS A 515 16.19 -9.52 6.16
CA LYS A 515 17.29 -10.48 6.22
C LYS A 515 17.46 -11.16 4.86
N ARG A 516 18.72 -11.26 4.44
CA ARG A 516 19.07 -12.04 3.25
C ARG A 516 18.73 -13.52 3.45
N PRO A 517 18.34 -14.24 2.40
CA PRO A 517 18.22 -15.69 2.45
C PRO A 517 19.51 -16.33 2.97
N ALA A 518 19.38 -17.51 3.59
CA ALA A 518 20.53 -18.25 4.09
C ALA A 518 21.51 -18.57 2.94
N PRO A 519 22.84 -18.48 3.14
CA PRO A 519 23.80 -18.86 2.11
C PRO A 519 23.54 -20.29 1.61
N GLY A 520 23.34 -20.46 0.30
CA GLY A 520 23.02 -21.74 -0.33
C GLY A 520 21.52 -22.11 -0.41
N SER A 521 20.60 -21.31 0.15
CA SER A 521 19.16 -21.45 -0.19
C SER A 521 18.83 -20.88 -1.56
N GLU A 522 19.72 -20.03 -2.08
CA GLU A 522 19.71 -19.58 -3.46
C GLU A 522 20.68 -20.44 -4.26
N SER A 523 20.15 -21.28 -5.16
CA SER A 523 20.96 -21.73 -6.28
C SER A 523 21.24 -20.52 -7.17
N ASP A 524 22.50 -20.11 -7.27
CA ASP A 524 22.97 -19.13 -8.25
C ASP A 524 22.99 -19.70 -9.69
N ASP A 525 22.48 -20.92 -9.87
CA ASP A 525 22.72 -21.79 -11.02
C ASP A 525 21.54 -21.87 -12.01
N ASP A 526 20.58 -20.94 -11.94
CA ASP A 526 19.47 -20.88 -12.89
C ASP A 526 19.38 -19.47 -13.47
N ASP A 527 19.68 -19.31 -14.77
CA ASP A 527 19.53 -18.08 -15.59
C ASP A 527 18.07 -17.55 -15.63
N LYS A 528 17.15 -18.17 -14.90
CA LYS A 528 15.72 -17.88 -14.90
C LYS A 528 15.34 -16.98 -13.72
N PRO A 529 14.39 -16.06 -13.93
CA PRO A 529 13.78 -15.32 -12.82
C PRO A 529 13.23 -16.26 -11.74
N LYS A 530 13.45 -15.87 -10.47
CA LYS A 530 12.90 -16.56 -9.30
C LYS A 530 11.54 -15.95 -8.96
N PRO A 531 10.55 -16.77 -8.53
CA PRO A 531 9.29 -16.23 -8.03
C PRO A 531 9.54 -15.36 -6.80
N MET A 532 8.66 -14.41 -6.58
CA MET A 532 8.69 -13.55 -5.40
C MET A 532 8.50 -14.38 -4.12
N ARG A 533 9.31 -14.09 -3.09
CA ARG A 533 9.16 -14.72 -1.77
C ARG A 533 7.88 -14.23 -1.10
N THR A 534 7.21 -15.13 -0.39
CA THR A 534 6.03 -14.80 0.43
C THR A 534 6.42 -13.91 1.61
N SER A 535 5.46 -13.18 2.18
CA SER A 535 5.69 -12.40 3.40
C SER A 535 6.22 -13.29 4.53
N ALA A 536 5.72 -14.51 4.70
CA ALA A 536 6.14 -15.42 5.76
C ALA A 536 7.57 -15.94 5.61
N GLU A 537 8.08 -16.08 4.38
CA GLU A 537 9.47 -16.45 4.14
C GLU A 537 10.44 -15.30 4.42
N MET A 538 9.96 -14.06 4.45
CA MET A 538 10.77 -12.85 4.63
C MET A 538 10.77 -12.38 6.08
N GLU A 539 11.94 -11.98 6.58
CA GLU A 539 12.12 -11.48 7.95
C GLU A 539 12.63 -10.05 7.96
N VAL A 540 12.12 -9.25 8.89
CA VAL A 540 12.69 -7.93 9.21
C VAL A 540 14.01 -8.14 9.96
N ASP A 541 15.03 -7.36 9.59
CA ASP A 541 16.27 -7.29 10.35
C ASP A 541 16.17 -6.15 11.40
N PRO A 542 16.05 -6.47 12.70
CA PRO A 542 15.84 -5.47 13.75
C PRO A 542 17.02 -4.50 13.89
N GLU A 543 18.23 -4.87 13.46
CA GLU A 543 19.40 -3.98 13.55
C GLU A 543 19.36 -2.88 12.48
N ARG A 544 18.70 -3.17 11.34
CA ARG A 544 18.65 -2.31 10.16
C ARG A 544 17.45 -1.37 10.12
N VAL A 545 16.49 -1.52 11.03
CA VAL A 545 15.27 -0.70 11.08
C VAL A 545 15.22 0.23 12.29
N GLU A 546 14.38 1.25 12.20
CA GLU A 546 14.05 2.18 13.29
C GLU A 546 12.60 2.68 13.19
N VAL A 547 12.02 3.02 14.35
CA VAL A 547 10.76 3.78 14.39
C VAL A 547 11.08 5.26 14.30
N LEU A 548 10.50 5.95 13.32
CA LEU A 548 10.71 7.39 13.11
C LEU A 548 9.69 8.28 13.83
N LEU A 549 8.54 7.72 14.22
CA LEU A 549 7.55 8.46 15.00
C LEU A 549 8.02 8.66 16.45
N ALA A 550 7.73 9.84 16.98
CA ALA A 550 7.82 10.09 18.41
C ALA A 550 6.81 9.22 19.19
N ARG A 551 7.00 9.08 20.49
CA ARG A 551 6.10 8.33 21.37
C ARG A 551 4.70 8.92 21.37
N GLN A 552 4.56 10.23 21.60
CA GLN A 552 3.27 10.89 21.57
C GLN A 552 2.98 11.42 20.17
N GLN A 553 1.82 11.06 19.62
CA GLN A 553 1.33 11.52 18.33
C GLN A 553 0.05 12.32 18.51
N LEU A 554 -0.01 13.49 17.88
CA LEU A 554 -1.29 14.15 17.61
C LEU A 554 -1.88 13.47 16.37
N LEU A 555 -2.96 12.71 16.54
CA LEU A 555 -3.60 11.98 15.45
C LEU A 555 -4.49 12.90 14.63
N SER A 556 -5.30 13.74 15.28
CA SER A 556 -6.26 14.62 14.61
C SER A 556 -6.23 16.00 15.25
N LYS A 557 -5.87 17.03 14.44
CA LYS A 557 -5.90 18.43 14.88
C LYS A 557 -7.33 18.87 15.21
N ASN A 558 -8.29 18.42 14.39
CA ASN A 558 -9.71 18.78 14.51
C ASN A 558 -10.32 18.28 15.82
N GLN A 559 -9.88 17.11 16.29
CA GLN A 559 -10.39 16.50 17.53
C GLN A 559 -9.50 16.78 18.75
N GLY A 560 -8.32 17.37 18.55
CA GLY A 560 -7.29 17.48 19.59
C GLY A 560 -6.82 16.11 20.11
N LEU A 561 -6.97 15.05 19.31
CA LEU A 561 -6.76 13.67 19.74
C LEU A 561 -5.25 13.35 19.78
N LYS A 562 -4.72 13.17 20.99
CA LYS A 562 -3.34 12.75 21.22
C LYS A 562 -3.31 11.31 21.73
N VAL A 563 -2.37 10.52 21.23
CA VAL A 563 -2.17 9.12 21.62
C VAL A 563 -0.68 8.85 21.80
N ASP A 564 -0.32 8.12 22.85
CA ASP A 564 1.01 7.56 23.01
C ASP A 564 1.09 6.20 22.31
N LEU A 565 2.10 6.00 21.48
CA LEU A 565 2.36 4.73 20.82
C LEU A 565 2.73 3.67 21.86
N ASP A 566 1.92 2.62 21.94
CA ASP A 566 2.16 1.46 22.79
C ASP A 566 2.87 0.35 22.00
N PRO A 567 4.12 -0.02 22.34
CA PRO A 567 4.81 -1.14 21.72
C PRO A 567 4.07 -2.48 21.82
N PHE A 568 3.17 -2.66 22.78
CA PHE A 568 2.36 -3.89 22.93
C PHE A 568 1.07 -3.87 22.13
N SER A 569 0.60 -2.70 21.70
CA SER A 569 -0.61 -2.50 20.90
C SER A 569 -0.33 -1.47 19.80
N PRO A 570 0.43 -1.86 18.76
CA PRO A 570 0.98 -0.90 17.79
C PRO A 570 -0.05 -0.34 16.80
N VAL A 571 -1.27 -0.89 16.78
CA VAL A 571 -2.35 -0.42 15.91
C VAL A 571 -3.21 0.56 16.69
N VAL A 572 -3.38 1.76 16.13
CA VAL A 572 -4.17 2.84 16.74
C VAL A 572 -5.39 3.11 15.87
N THR A 573 -6.58 3.16 16.47
CA THR A 573 -7.85 3.36 15.74
C THR A 573 -8.55 4.62 16.22
N TRP A 574 -9.10 5.40 15.29
CA TRP A 574 -9.96 6.56 15.57
C TRP A 574 -10.95 6.77 14.44
N GLN A 575 -11.96 7.62 14.64
CA GLN A 575 -12.87 8.05 13.60
C GLN A 575 -12.38 9.38 13.01
N GLU A 576 -12.36 9.53 11.69
CA GLU A 576 -12.04 10.78 11.00
C GLU A 576 -13.12 11.06 9.95
N ALA A 577 -13.84 12.18 10.11
CA ALA A 577 -15.07 12.43 9.38
C ALA A 577 -16.06 11.23 9.48
N ASP A 578 -16.50 10.64 8.36
CA ASP A 578 -17.39 9.47 8.35
C ASP A 578 -16.66 8.13 8.13
N PHE A 579 -15.34 8.09 8.33
CA PHE A 579 -14.50 6.90 8.14
C PHE A 579 -13.79 6.50 9.44
N GLN A 580 -13.68 5.20 9.69
CA GLN A 580 -12.83 4.64 10.72
C GLN A 580 -11.40 4.48 10.17
N CYS A 581 -10.44 5.09 10.85
CA CYS A 581 -9.03 5.09 10.49
C CYS A 581 -8.21 4.22 11.45
N HIS A 582 -7.29 3.45 10.89
CA HIS A 582 -6.33 2.62 11.59
C HIS A 582 -4.92 3.07 11.19
N LEU A 583 -4.05 3.30 12.17
CA LEU A 583 -2.66 3.66 11.98
C LEU A 583 -1.75 2.56 12.49
N VAL A 584 -0.68 2.28 11.75
CA VAL A 584 0.43 1.45 12.19
C VAL A 584 1.74 2.24 11.99
N PRO A 585 2.57 2.39 13.03
CA PRO A 585 3.91 2.94 12.90
C PRO A 585 4.78 2.10 11.98
N MET A 586 5.61 2.75 11.16
CA MET A 586 6.55 2.08 10.29
C MET A 586 7.88 1.78 10.97
N LEU A 587 8.44 0.62 10.64
CA LEU A 587 9.84 0.25 10.92
C LEU A 587 10.69 0.61 9.71
N ALA A 588 11.07 1.88 9.61
CA ALA A 588 11.80 2.42 8.48
C ALA A 588 13.19 1.79 8.37
N CYS A 589 13.60 1.46 7.14
CA CYS A 589 14.94 0.98 6.92
C CYS A 589 15.97 2.12 7.03
N LYS A 590 17.00 1.94 7.86
CA LYS A 590 18.11 2.90 8.00
C LYS A 590 18.94 3.03 6.73
N LYS A 591 19.15 1.89 6.03
CA LYS A 591 19.95 1.75 4.82
C LYS A 591 19.30 0.75 3.87
N PRO A 592 18.36 1.19 3.00
CA PRO A 592 17.64 0.31 2.11
C PRO A 592 18.57 -0.29 1.05
N ASP A 593 18.37 -1.56 0.75
CA ASP A 593 19.00 -2.28 -0.37
C ASP A 593 18.24 -2.00 -1.67
N HIS A 594 16.92 -1.81 -1.58
CA HIS A 594 16.02 -1.55 -2.70
C HIS A 594 14.95 -0.55 -2.28
N THR A 595 14.63 0.41 -3.17
CA THR A 595 13.55 1.39 -2.94
C THR A 595 12.53 1.46 -4.08
N ALA A 596 12.83 0.85 -5.22
CA ALA A 596 11.92 0.73 -6.35
C ALA A 596 10.82 -0.32 -6.09
N GLY A 597 9.60 -0.03 -6.56
CA GLY A 597 8.43 -0.91 -6.40
C GLY A 597 7.98 -1.11 -4.96
N LEU A 598 8.48 -0.31 -3.99
CA LEU A 598 8.17 -0.50 -2.58
C LEU A 598 6.70 -0.17 -2.28
N GLY A 599 6.18 0.94 -2.85
CA GLY A 599 4.76 1.30 -2.78
C GLY A 599 3.86 0.20 -3.34
N ASP A 600 4.20 -0.32 -4.52
CA ASP A 600 3.45 -1.40 -5.16
C ASP A 600 3.46 -2.69 -4.33
N ASN A 601 4.58 -3.02 -3.67
CA ASN A 601 4.61 -4.16 -2.75
C ASN A 601 3.75 -3.92 -1.50
N ILE A 602 3.70 -2.68 -0.99
CA ILE A 602 2.84 -2.29 0.14
C ILE A 602 1.37 -2.42 -0.25
N SER A 603 0.95 -1.78 -1.35
CA SER A 603 -0.44 -1.80 -1.82
C SER A 603 -0.87 -3.19 -2.28
N GLY A 604 -0.01 -3.91 -3.01
CA GLY A 604 -0.22 -5.31 -3.40
C GLY A 604 -0.41 -6.25 -2.20
N THR A 605 0.38 -6.07 -1.14
CA THR A 605 0.18 -6.81 0.13
C THR A 605 -1.12 -6.38 0.81
N GLY A 606 -1.42 -5.09 0.83
CA GLY A 606 -2.64 -4.54 1.43
C GLY A 606 -3.90 -5.13 0.80
N VAL A 607 -3.99 -5.15 -0.53
CA VAL A 607 -5.16 -5.74 -1.23
C VAL A 607 -5.20 -7.26 -1.12
N ALA A 608 -4.06 -7.94 -1.06
CA ALA A 608 -4.00 -9.41 -0.91
C ALA A 608 -4.53 -9.88 0.46
N TYR A 609 -4.25 -9.13 1.51
CA TYR A 609 -4.65 -9.47 2.88
C TYR A 609 -5.95 -8.81 3.34
N HIS A 610 -6.45 -7.78 2.64
CA HIS A 610 -7.70 -7.12 3.01
C HIS A 610 -8.90 -7.88 2.46
N ARG A 611 -9.62 -8.58 3.33
CA ARG A 611 -10.79 -9.34 2.95
C ARG A 611 -11.98 -8.42 2.69
N LEU A 612 -12.82 -8.83 1.74
CA LEU A 612 -14.11 -8.25 1.47
C LEU A 612 -15.18 -9.09 2.18
N GLN A 613 -16.25 -8.44 2.63
CA GLN A 613 -17.42 -9.10 3.17
C GLN A 613 -18.05 -10.02 2.12
N GLU A 614 -18.59 -11.17 2.53
CA GLU A 614 -19.30 -12.06 1.62
C GLU A 614 -20.54 -11.37 1.06
N LYS A 615 -20.81 -11.56 -0.24
CA LYS A 615 -22.01 -11.07 -0.94
C LYS A 615 -23.26 -11.76 -0.34
N GLY A 616 -23.73 -11.24 0.79
CA GLY A 616 -24.80 -11.77 1.62
C GLY A 616 -24.88 -11.11 3.02
N GLU A 617 -23.77 -10.56 3.52
CA GLU A 617 -23.71 -9.85 4.81
C GLU A 617 -23.67 -8.31 4.66
N ALA A 618 -23.37 -7.80 3.47
CA ALA A 618 -23.40 -6.37 3.16
C ALA A 618 -24.87 -5.86 3.06
N ASN A 619 -25.38 -5.44 4.21
CA ASN A 619 -26.67 -4.79 4.49
C ASN A 619 -27.94 -5.61 4.30
N ASN A 620 -28.44 -6.07 5.45
CA ASN A 620 -29.76 -5.67 5.92
C ASN A 620 -29.67 -4.30 6.59
#